data_AF-A0A7X4XRQ9-F1
#
_entry.id   AF-A0A7X4XRQ9-F1
#
_cell.length_a   1.000
_cell.length_b   1.000
_cell.length_c   1.000
_cell.angle_alpha   90.00
_cell.angle_beta   90.00
_cell.angle_gamma   90.00
#
_symmetry.space_group_name_H-M   'P 1'
#
loop_
_entity.id
_entity.type
_entity.pdbx_description
1 polymer ?
#
loop_
_entity_poly.entity_id
_entity_poly.type
_entity_poly.pdbx_seq_one_letter_code
_entity_poly.pdbx_strand_id
1 'polypeptide(L)'
;MLWFLTCVAALIGGYFLYGTVVEKIFGINEQRQTPAHSKADGVDYVAMSTPKVYLVQLLNIAGVGPIFGPIMGALYGPAAMLWIVVGCIFAGATHDYFSGMLSVRNGGASVPSITGRYL
;
A
#
# COMPACT_ATOMS: atom_id res chain seq x y z
N MET A 1 19.24 -14.95 -11.90
CA MET A 1 17.93 -15.64 -11.99
C MET A 1 17.43 -16.09 -10.62
N LEU A 2 18.19 -16.91 -9.88
CA LEU A 2 17.77 -17.43 -8.57
C LEU A 2 17.35 -16.34 -7.57
N TRP A 3 18.21 -15.35 -7.34
CA TRP A 3 17.93 -14.21 -6.45
C TRP A 3 16.63 -13.48 -6.77
N PHE A 4 16.39 -13.20 -8.06
CA PHE A 4 15.17 -12.55 -8.51
C PHE A 4 13.93 -13.41 -8.22
N LEU A 5 13.98 -14.70 -8.55
CA LEU A 5 12.87 -15.62 -8.30
C LEU A 5 12.59 -15.79 -6.79
N THR A 6 13.63 -15.84 -5.96
CA THR A 6 13.48 -15.87 -4.49
C THR A 6 12.81 -14.60 -3.98
N CYS A 7 13.17 -13.42 -4.50
CA CYS A 7 12.54 -12.16 -4.14
C CYS A 7 11.06 -12.11 -4.54
N VAL A 8 10.73 -12.57 -5.75
CA VAL A 8 9.34 -12.67 -6.23
C VAL A 8 8.54 -13.64 -5.35
N ALA A 9 9.10 -14.82 -5.05
CA ALA A 9 8.45 -15.80 -4.18
C ALA A 9 8.24 -15.23 -2.76
N ALA A 10 9.20 -14.47 -2.23
CA ALA A 10 9.08 -13.81 -0.94
C ALA A 10 7.98 -12.73 -0.95
N LEU A 11 7.83 -11.94 -2.02
CA LEU A 11 6.74 -10.97 -2.15
C LEU A 11 5.37 -11.65 -2.19
N ILE A 12 5.23 -12.73 -2.97
CA ILE A 12 4.00 -13.53 -3.03
C ILE A 12 3.70 -14.14 -1.65
N GLY A 13 4.69 -14.76 -1.02
CA GLY A 13 4.56 -15.34 0.31
C GLY A 13 4.22 -14.29 1.37
N GLY A 14 4.85 -13.10 1.31
CA GLY A 14 4.57 -11.98 2.20
C GLY A 14 3.13 -11.48 2.06
N TYR A 15 2.60 -11.40 0.83
CA TYR A 15 1.20 -11.03 0.60
C TYR A 15 0.23 -11.98 1.31
N PHE A 16 0.38 -13.31 1.13
CA PHE A 16 -0.54 -14.28 1.72
C PHE A 16 -0.31 -14.51 3.22
N LEU A 17 0.94 -14.61 3.67
CA LEU A 17 1.26 -14.95 5.06
C LEU A 17 1.19 -13.71 5.96
N TYR A 18 1.94 -12.66 5.61
CA TYR A 18 2.02 -11.47 6.43
C TYR A 18 0.83 -10.53 6.22
N GLY A 19 0.30 -10.42 4.99
CA GLY A 19 -0.92 -9.65 4.72
C GLY A 19 -2.11 -10.13 5.55
N THR A 20 -2.31 -11.45 5.68
CA THR A 20 -3.37 -12.03 6.53
C THR A 20 -3.19 -11.66 8.01
N VAL A 21 -1.94 -11.63 8.50
CA VAL A 21 -1.64 -11.22 9.89
C VAL A 21 -1.96 -9.74 10.09
N VAL A 22 -1.52 -8.88 9.17
CA VAL A 22 -1.77 -7.43 9.18
C VAL A 22 -3.28 -7.13 9.16
N GLU A 23 -4.04 -7.79 8.29
CA GLU A 23 -5.49 -7.66 8.19
C GLU A 23 -6.18 -8.04 9.50
N LYS A 24 -5.78 -9.17 10.10
CA LYS A 24 -6.32 -9.65 11.37
C LYS A 24 -6.02 -8.70 12.53
N ILE A 25 -4.81 -8.12 12.57
CA ILE A 25 -4.41 -7.14 13.59
C ILE A 25 -5.25 -5.86 13.46
N PHE A 26 -5.50 -5.38 12.24
CA PHE A 26 -6.28 -4.16 12.03
C PHE A 26 -7.77 -4.35 12.35
N GLY A 27 -8.31 -5.53 12.05
CA GLY A 27 -9.72 -5.88 12.24
C GLY A 27 -10.64 -5.17 11.25
N ILE A 28 -10.79 -5.74 10.04
CA ILE A 28 -11.65 -5.15 9.03
C ILE A 28 -13.14 -5.37 9.34
N ASN A 29 -13.97 -4.44 8.87
CA ASN A 29 -15.42 -4.61 8.83
C ASN A 29 -15.86 -4.49 7.38
N GLU A 30 -16.16 -5.63 6.76
CA GLU A 30 -16.58 -5.73 5.35
C GLU A 30 -17.91 -5.03 5.06
N GLN A 31 -18.74 -4.82 6.08
CA GLN A 31 -20.04 -4.15 5.95
C GLN A 31 -19.88 -2.61 5.92
N ARG A 32 -18.68 -2.09 6.21
CA ARG A 32 -18.42 -0.65 6.18
C ARG A 32 -18.35 -0.17 4.72
N GLN A 33 -19.34 0.63 4.33
CA GLN A 33 -19.31 1.33 3.07
C GLN A 33 -18.15 2.34 3.01
N THR A 34 -17.44 2.38 1.88
CA THR A 34 -16.31 3.29 1.72
C THR A 34 -16.79 4.75 1.53
N PRO A 35 -15.97 5.75 1.91
CA PRO A 35 -16.32 7.16 1.75
C PRO A 35 -16.69 7.54 0.32
N ALA A 36 -16.09 6.87 -0.67
CA ALA A 36 -16.41 7.05 -2.09
C ALA A 36 -17.89 6.77 -2.44
N HIS A 37 -18.57 5.94 -1.64
CA HIS A 37 -20.00 5.67 -1.82
C HIS A 37 -20.87 6.36 -0.76
N SER A 38 -20.43 6.46 0.49
CA SER A 38 -21.23 7.05 1.56
C SER A 38 -21.28 8.58 1.53
N LYS A 39 -20.29 9.22 0.89
CA LYS A 39 -20.17 10.68 0.77
C LYS A 39 -20.08 11.14 -0.70
N ALA A 40 -20.60 10.35 -1.64
CA ALA A 40 -20.46 10.60 -3.07
C ALA A 40 -20.98 12.01 -3.45
N ASP A 41 -20.06 12.94 -3.69
CA ASP A 41 -20.34 14.35 -4.02
C ASP A 41 -20.01 14.68 -5.49
N GLY A 42 -19.38 13.75 -6.21
CA GLY A 42 -18.98 13.92 -7.60
C GLY A 42 -17.70 14.74 -7.79
N VAL A 43 -17.05 15.20 -6.71
CA VAL A 43 -15.82 16.01 -6.75
C VAL A 43 -14.73 15.36 -5.92
N ASP A 44 -14.87 15.33 -4.59
CA ASP A 44 -13.87 14.76 -3.67
C ASP A 44 -14.08 13.25 -3.46
N TYR A 45 -15.33 12.79 -3.53
CA TYR A 45 -15.70 11.39 -3.35
C TYR A 45 -16.41 10.88 -4.61
N VAL A 46 -15.66 10.16 -5.43
CA VAL A 46 -16.17 9.57 -6.68
C VAL A 46 -15.97 8.07 -6.66
N ALA A 47 -17.07 7.33 -6.78
CA ALA A 47 -17.02 5.89 -6.97
C ALA A 47 -16.37 5.55 -8.32
N MET A 48 -15.31 4.76 -8.30
CA MET A 48 -14.60 4.31 -9.49
C MET A 48 -14.63 2.80 -9.61
N SER A 49 -14.51 2.29 -10.84
CA SER A 49 -14.36 0.85 -11.06
C SER A 49 -13.03 0.34 -10.50
N THR A 50 -13.02 -0.90 -10.02
CA THR A 50 -11.85 -1.54 -9.42
C THR A 50 -10.57 -1.43 -10.27
N PRO A 51 -10.58 -1.64 -11.59
CA PRO A 51 -9.37 -1.49 -12.42
C PRO A 51 -8.81 -0.06 -12.42
N LYS A 52 -9.67 0.97 -12.38
CA LYS A 52 -9.23 2.37 -12.31
C LYS A 52 -8.58 2.66 -10.96
N VAL A 53 -9.15 2.15 -9.86
CA VAL A 53 -8.56 2.29 -8.52
C VAL A 53 -7.17 1.65 -8.46
N TYR A 54 -7.01 0.44 -9.00
CA TYR A 54 -5.71 -0.22 -9.08
C TYR A 54 -4.70 0.58 -9.93
N LEU A 55 -5.13 1.13 -11.06
CA LEU A 55 -4.27 1.96 -11.89
C LEU A 55 -3.82 3.22 -11.15
N VAL A 56 -4.72 3.91 -10.45
CA VAL A 56 -4.36 5.09 -9.64
C VAL A 56 -3.33 4.72 -8.57
N GLN A 57 -3.52 3.59 -7.87
CA GLN A 57 -2.55 3.11 -6.89
C GLN A 57 -1.19 2.79 -7.53
N LEU A 58 -1.19 2.14 -8.69
CA LEU A 58 0.03 1.86 -9.44
C LEU A 58 0.77 3.15 -9.83
N LEU A 59 0.05 4.14 -10.35
CA LEU A 59 0.62 5.44 -10.75
C LEU A 59 1.21 6.19 -9.55
N ASN A 60 0.56 6.11 -8.38
CA ASN A 60 1.06 6.74 -7.14
C ASN A 60 2.40 6.15 -6.67
N ILE A 61 2.64 4.86 -6.89
CA ILE A 61 3.89 4.19 -6.49
C ILE A 61 4.95 4.27 -7.60
N ALA A 62 4.52 4.27 -8.86
CA ALA A 62 5.39 4.24 -10.04
C ALA A 62 6.31 5.46 -10.18
N GLY A 63 6.04 6.58 -9.50
CA GLY A 63 6.93 7.75 -9.55
C GLY A 63 8.29 7.51 -8.88
N VAL A 64 8.32 6.78 -7.77
CA VAL A 64 9.52 6.64 -6.93
C VAL A 64 10.36 5.43 -7.38
N GLY A 65 9.71 4.35 -7.82
CA GLY A 65 10.38 3.09 -8.17
C GLY A 65 11.47 3.18 -9.26
N PRO A 66 11.20 3.78 -10.44
CA PRO A 66 12.16 3.89 -11.54
C PRO A 66 13.37 4.77 -11.24
N ILE A 67 13.29 5.62 -10.23
CA ILE A 67 14.40 6.47 -9.80
C ILE A 67 15.24 5.73 -8.76
N PHE A 68 14.61 5.30 -7.66
CA PHE A 68 15.33 4.68 -6.54
C PHE A 68 15.82 3.27 -6.85
N GLY A 69 15.13 2.50 -7.69
CA GLY A 69 15.51 1.15 -8.08
C GLY A 69 16.90 1.08 -8.74
N PRO A 70 17.14 1.82 -9.84
CA PRO A 70 18.46 1.85 -10.49
C PRO A 70 19.57 2.40 -9.59
N ILE A 71 19.28 3.43 -8.77
CA ILE A 71 20.24 3.98 -7.81
C ILE A 71 20.66 2.90 -6.80
N MET A 72 19.69 2.20 -6.20
CA MET A 72 19.96 1.12 -5.25
C MET A 72 20.70 -0.04 -5.91
N GLY A 73 20.36 -0.38 -7.15
CA GLY A 73 21.07 -1.39 -7.94
C GLY A 73 22.51 -1.01 -8.26
N ALA A 74 22.78 0.26 -8.55
CA ALA A 74 24.13 0.76 -8.81
C ALA A 74 25.00 0.79 -7.54
N LEU A 75 24.41 1.16 -6.39
CA LEU A 75 25.14 1.28 -5.12
C LEU A 75 25.36 -0.07 -4.42
N TYR A 76 24.36 -0.95 -4.42
CA TYR A 76 24.36 -2.18 -3.61
C TYR A 76 24.31 -3.47 -4.45
N GLY A 77 24.31 -3.35 -5.77
CA GLY A 77 24.24 -4.49 -6.67
C GLY A 77 22.97 -5.34 -6.42
N PRO A 78 23.05 -6.67 -6.61
CA PRO A 78 21.91 -7.56 -6.39
C PRO A 78 21.37 -7.57 -4.95
N ALA A 79 22.18 -7.21 -3.95
CA ALA A 79 21.77 -7.19 -2.55
C ALA A 79 20.69 -6.14 -2.27
N ALA A 80 20.57 -5.10 -3.10
CA ALA A 80 19.51 -4.10 -3.00
C ALA A 80 18.10 -4.73 -3.09
N MET A 81 17.94 -5.81 -3.85
CA MET A 81 16.65 -6.50 -3.99
C MET A 81 16.14 -7.06 -2.65
N LEU A 82 17.04 -7.57 -1.80
CA LEU A 82 16.65 -8.08 -0.47
C LEU A 82 16.06 -6.95 0.37
N TRP A 83 16.73 -5.81 0.41
CA TRP A 83 16.25 -4.65 1.18
C TRP A 83 14.94 -4.10 0.63
N ILE A 84 14.80 -4.05 -0.70
CA ILE A 84 13.55 -3.62 -1.34
C ILE A 84 12.40 -4.57 -0.99
N VAL A 85 12.62 -5.88 -1.05
CA VAL A 85 11.59 -6.89 -0.73
C VAL A 85 11.20 -6.87 0.74
N VAL A 86 12.19 -6.89 1.64
CA VAL A 86 11.95 -6.85 3.09
C VAL A 86 11.25 -5.56 3.47
N GLY A 87 11.73 -4.41 2.98
CA GLY A 87 11.10 -3.11 3.21
C GLY A 87 9.67 -3.03 2.66
N CYS A 88 9.43 -3.59 1.48
CA CYS A 88 8.09 -3.66 0.88
C CYS A 88 7.11 -4.46 1.75
N ILE A 89 7.49 -5.65 2.22
CA ILE A 89 6.60 -6.53 3.00
C ILE A 89 6.28 -5.92 4.37
N PHE A 90 7.32 -5.55 5.13
CA PHE A 90 7.15 -5.20 6.54
C PHE A 90 6.83 -3.73 6.79
N ALA A 91 7.27 -2.82 5.91
CA ALA A 91 7.02 -1.39 6.06
C ALA A 91 6.05 -0.86 5.01
N GLY A 92 6.39 -0.96 3.72
CA GLY A 92 5.62 -0.31 2.64
C GLY A 92 4.17 -0.78 2.56
N ALA A 93 3.95 -2.07 2.33
CA ALA A 93 2.62 -2.65 2.20
C ALA A 93 1.78 -2.49 3.49
N THR A 94 2.43 -2.63 4.65
CA THR A 94 1.77 -2.44 5.95
C THR A 94 1.35 -0.98 6.12
N HIS A 95 2.24 -0.03 5.86
CA HIS A 95 1.97 1.40 5.96
C HIS A 95 0.84 1.84 5.03
N ASP A 96 0.86 1.39 3.77
CA ASP A 96 -0.17 1.71 2.79
C ASP A 96 -1.53 1.15 3.21
N TYR A 97 -1.57 -0.11 3.66
CA TYR A 97 -2.78 -0.74 4.15
C TYR A 97 -3.36 0.00 5.36
N PHE A 98 -2.55 0.25 6.40
CA PHE A 98 -3.00 0.95 7.60
C PHE A 98 -3.46 2.37 7.29
N SER A 99 -2.71 3.12 6.47
CA SER A 99 -3.05 4.50 6.09
C SER A 99 -4.38 4.55 5.33
N GLY A 100 -4.58 3.64 4.37
CA GLY A 100 -5.84 3.52 3.63
C GLY A 100 -7.01 3.16 4.54
N MET A 101 -6.84 2.17 5.42
CA MET A 101 -7.89 1.73 6.32
C MET A 101 -8.24 2.78 7.40
N LEU A 102 -7.25 3.51 7.91
CA LEU A 102 -7.46 4.66 8.80
C LEU A 102 -8.23 5.78 8.08
N SER A 103 -7.88 6.06 6.83
CA SER A 103 -8.61 7.03 6.00
C SER A 103 -10.07 6.63 5.82
N VAL A 104 -10.34 5.36 5.46
CA VAL A 104 -11.70 4.82 5.35
C VAL A 104 -12.49 4.95 6.66
N ARG A 105 -11.86 4.67 7.81
CA ARG A 105 -12.51 4.81 9.12
C ARG A 105 -12.82 6.26 9.49
N ASN A 106 -11.99 7.20 9.03
CA ASN A 106 -12.15 8.64 9.27
C ASN A 106 -12.86 9.37 8.13
N GLY A 107 -13.60 8.63 7.29
CA GLY A 107 -14.45 9.20 6.27
C GLY A 107 -13.69 9.84 5.11
N GLY A 108 -12.51 9.31 4.76
CA GLY A 108 -11.67 9.73 3.64
C GLY A 108 -10.61 10.77 3.99
N ALA A 109 -10.40 11.05 5.28
CA ALA A 109 -9.40 12.03 5.72
C ALA A 109 -7.96 11.59 5.39
N SER A 110 -7.10 12.55 5.11
CA SER A 110 -5.66 12.33 4.96
C SER A 110 -4.98 12.07 6.30
N VAL A 111 -3.81 11.43 6.29
CA VAL A 111 -3.04 11.12 7.51
C VAL A 111 -2.77 12.38 8.35
N PRO A 112 -2.32 13.52 7.81
CA PRO A 112 -2.12 14.73 8.62
C PRO A 112 -3.40 15.24 9.30
N SER A 113 -4.53 15.20 8.60
CA SER A 113 -5.83 15.61 9.14
C SER A 113 -6.32 14.70 10.26
N ILE A 114 -6.00 13.40 10.17
CA ILE A 114 -6.27 12.43 11.24
C ILE A 114 -5.38 12.73 12.44
N THR A 115 -4.07 12.90 12.23
CA THR A 115 -3.10 13.22 13.28
C THR A 115 -3.54 14.45 14.07
N GLY A 116 -3.81 15.58 13.42
CA GLY A 116 -4.24 16.80 14.13
C GLY A 116 -5.62 16.74 14.80
N ARG A 117 -6.40 15.69 14.58
CA ARG A 117 -7.67 15.45 15.29
C ARG A 117 -7.48 14.63 16.56
N TYR A 118 -6.53 13.70 16.57
CA TYR A 118 -6.35 12.72 17.64
C TYR A 118 -5.10 12.95 18.51
N LEU A 119 -4.15 13.77 18.06
CA LEU A 119 -2.95 14.20 18.77
C LEU A 119 -2.97 15.72 18.95
#